data_AF-A0A520JHP7-F1
#
_entry.id   AF-A0A520JHP7-F1
#
_cell.length_a   1.000
_cell.length_b   1.000
_cell.length_c   1.000
_cell.angle_alpha   90.00
_cell.angle_beta   90.00
_cell.angle_gamma   90.00
#
_symmetry.space_group_name_H-M   'P 1'
#
loop_
_entity.id
_entity.type
_entity.pdbx_description
1 polymer ?
#
loop_
_entity_poly.entity_id
_entity_poly.type
_entity_poly.pdbx_seq_one_letter_code
_entity_poly.pdbx_strand_id
1 'polypeptide(L)' 'MSDYFMGQVMMTGFPFAQRGFAQCNGALMSVTQNSALFSLLGNVYGGDGRT' A
#
# COMPACT_ATOMS: atom_id res chain seq x y z
N MET A 1 5.69 -6.72 -21.25
CA MET A 1 5.37 -7.52 -20.06
C MET A 1 4.97 -6.51 -19.01
N SER A 2 3.75 -6.58 -18.45
CA SER A 2 3.20 -5.49 -17.64
C SER A 2 3.88 -5.48 -16.27
N ASP A 3 4.99 -4.76 -16.15
CA ASP A 3 5.66 -4.53 -14.87
C ASP A 3 4.74 -3.73 -13.94
N TYR A 4 4.39 -4.33 -12.80
CA TYR A 4 3.67 -3.64 -11.75
C TYR A 4 4.66 -2.79 -10.95
N PHE A 5 4.39 -1.50 -10.85
CA PHE A 5 5.23 -0.59 -10.07
C PHE A 5 4.80 -0.59 -8.60
N MET A 6 5.77 -0.53 -7.70
CA MET A 6 5.49 -0.38 -6.27
C MET A 6 4.79 0.96 -6.02
N GLY A 7 3.66 0.92 -5.32
CA GLY A 7 2.82 2.10 -5.08
C GLY A 7 1.77 2.39 -6.16
N GLN A 8 1.62 1.54 -7.18
CA GLN A 8 0.53 1.67 -8.16
C GLN A 8 -0.83 1.40 -7.52
N VAL A 9 -1.77 2.34 -7.72
CA VAL A 9 -3.17 2.17 -7.33
C VAL A 9 -3.99 1.82 -8.57
N MET A 10 -4.76 0.73 -8.50
CA MET A 10 -5.64 0.30 -9.59
C MET A 10 -7.01 -0.10 -9.04
N MET A 11 -8.05 0.19 -9.81
CA MET A 11 -9.41 -0.26 -9.49
C MET A 11 -9.53 -1.74 -9.87
N THR A 12 -9.96 -2.55 -8.92
CA THR A 12 -10.23 -3.98 -9.14
C THR A 12 -11.70 -4.27 -8.89
N GLY A 13 -12.29 -5.19 -9.66
CA GLY A 13 -13.68 -5.62 -9.49
C GLY A 13 -13.88 -6.70 -8.42
N PHE A 14 -12.83 -7.05 -7.66
CA PHE A 14 -12.87 -8.12 -6.67
C PHE A 14 -12.83 -7.54 -5.24
N PRO A 15 -13.50 -8.17 -4.26
CA PRO A 15 -13.55 -7.67 -2.89
C PRO A 15 -12.32 -8.02 -2.04
N PHE A 16 -11.21 -8.47 -2.62
CA PHE A 16 -10.00 -8.88 -1.91
C PHE A 16 -8.74 -8.31 -2.57
N ALA A 17 -7.69 -8.08 -1.78
CA ALA A 17 -6.38 -7.75 -2.33
C ALA A 17 -5.62 -9.02 -2.71
N GLN A 18 -5.05 -9.04 -3.91
CA GLN A 18 -4.17 -10.12 -4.36
C GLN A 18 -2.82 -10.05 -3.62
N ARG A 19 -2.06 -11.16 -3.62
CA ARG A 19 -0.74 -11.22 -2.99
C ARG A 19 0.17 -10.10 -3.52
N GLY A 20 0.73 -9.30 -2.62
CA GLY A 20 1.56 -8.14 -2.96
C GLY A 20 0.81 -6.81 -3.08
N PHE A 21 -0.53 -6.83 -3.05
CA PHE A 21 -1.38 -5.65 -3.00
C PHE A 21 -2.11 -5.57 -1.66
N ALA A 22 -2.56 -4.38 -1.31
CA ALA A 22 -3.41 -4.11 -0.17
C ALA A 22 -4.68 -3.39 -0.62
N GLN A 23 -5.77 -3.56 0.14
CA GLN A 23 -6.99 -2.82 -0.14
C GLN A 23 -6.81 -1.38 0.33
N CYS A 24 -7.27 -0.42 -0.47
CA CYS A 24 -7.33 0.99 -0.07
C CYS A 24 -8.54 1.26 0.85
N ASN A 25 -8.68 0.47 1.92
CA ASN A 25 -9.78 0.56 2.89
C ASN A 25 -9.40 1.33 4.17
N GLY A 26 -8.20 1.93 4.22
CA GLY A 26 -7.67 2.60 5.41
C GLY A 26 -7.18 1.65 6.50
N ALA A 27 -6.91 0.37 6.18
CA ALA A 27 -6.30 -0.54 7.12
C ALA A 27 -4.86 -0.12 7.46
N LEU A 28 -4.51 -0.21 8.75
CA LEU A 28 -3.14 0.01 9.21
C LEU A 28 -2.25 -1.16 8.80
N MET A 29 -1.15 -0.86 8.11
CA MET A 29 -0.13 -1.84 7.73
C MET A 29 1.20 -1.49 8.39
N SER A 30 1.95 -2.52 8.78
CA SER A 30 3.24 -2.33 9.42
C SER A 30 4.27 -1.74 8.46
N VAL A 31 4.83 -0.58 8.83
CA VAL A 31 5.89 0.13 8.09
C VAL A 31 7.13 -0.74 7.91
N THR A 32 7.50 -1.50 8.95
CA THR A 32 8.70 -2.34 8.94
C THR A 32 8.62 -3.47 7.92
N GLN A 33 7.42 -3.96 7.61
CA GLN A 33 7.20 -4.98 6.58
C GLN A 33 7.05 -4.39 5.17
N ASN A 34 6.78 -3.09 5.04
CA ASN A 34 6.46 -2.43 3.76
C ASN A 34 7.36 -1.20 3.53
N SER A 35 8.63 -1.28 3.93
CA SER A 35 9.57 -0.14 3.93
C SER A 35 9.73 0.53 2.56
N ALA A 36 9.80 -0.25 1.49
CA ALA A 36 9.91 0.28 0.12
C ALA A 36 8.64 1.00 -0.35
N LEU A 37 7.46 0.55 0.08
CA LEU A 37 6.18 1.20 -0.21
C LEU A 37 6.05 2.50 0.59
N PHE A 38 6.41 2.49 1.89
CA PHE A 38 6.45 3.70 2.73
C PHE A 38 7.53 4.70 2.29
N SER A 39 8.62 4.25 1.66
CA SER A 39 9.62 5.17 1.09
C SER A 39 9.07 5.96 -0.11
N LEU A 40 8.06 5.44 -0.80
CA LEU A 40 7.43 6.10 -1.96
C LEU A 40 6.19 6.89 -1.55
N LEU A 41 5.32 6.29 -0.73
CA LEU A 41 4.03 6.85 -0.31
C LEU A 41 4.11 7.72 0.95
N GLY A 42 5.15 7.58 1.77
CA GLY A 42 5.25 8.23 3.06
C GLY A 42 4.10 7.85 4.01
N ASN A 43 3.74 8.77 4.88
CA ASN A 43 2.61 8.65 5.82
C ASN A 43 1.34 9.38 5.31
N VAL A 44 1.23 9.59 3.99
CA VAL A 44 0.18 10.42 3.35
C VAL A 44 -1.24 9.89 3.63
N TYR A 45 -1.38 8.58 3.83
CA TYR A 45 -2.68 7.91 4.03
C TYR A 45 -2.97 7.54 5.50
N GLY A 46 -2.18 8.05 6.45
CA GLY A 46 -2.32 7.75 7.89
C GLY A 46 -1.55 6.50 8.32
N GLY A 47 -1.40 6.33 9.63
CA GLY A 47 -0.38 5.46 10.23
C GLY A 47 0.78 6.30 10.79
N ASP A 48 1.37 5.80 11.87
CA ASP A 48 2.23 6.43 12.88
C ASP A 48 3.30 7.40 12.35
N GLY A 49 2.84 8.57 11.89
CA GLY A 49 3.58 9.80 12.04
C GLY A 49 3.90 9.94 13.52
N ARG A 50 5.17 9.81 13.90
CA ARG A 50 5.58 10.02 15.29
C ARG A 50 5.31 11.48 15.67
N THR A 51 4.09 11.74 16.17
CA THR A 51 3.68 12.58 17.30
C THR A 51 2.20 12.30 17.59
#